data_AF-A0A7C3VB50-F1
#
_entry.id   AF-A0A7C3VB50-F1
#
_cell.length_a   1.000
_cell.length_b   1.000
_cell.length_c   1.000
_cell.angle_alpha   90.00
_cell.angle_beta   90.00
_cell.angle_gamma   90.00
#
_symmetry.space_group_name_H-M   'P 1'
#
loop_
_entity.id
_entity.type
_entity.pdbx_description
1 polymer ?
#
loop_
_entity_poly.entity_id
_entity_poly.type
_entity_poly.pdbx_seq_one_letter_code
_entity_poly.pdbx_strand_id
1 'polypeptide(L)'
;MRSEFDALSADEAGVELVSLLGNESFACQIYESEFMRVFQKTVEYGEKLAELESKKGKMDSEVLELKKDYSSMQLRNYLLQQKMDARCGYRHNVIIYFYSNENYTPETDEGLQIGKVDKEFGVYTYHFDINVDSPIVRGLKAAYNIKTTPTLIINGEKYEGFLTADELRAILSRNK
;
A
#
# COMPACT_ATOMS: atom_id res chain seq x y z
N MET A 1 -3.51 7.41 21.32
CA MET A 1 -4.35 8.12 20.34
C MET A 1 -3.94 9.58 20.11
N ARG A 2 -4.17 10.55 21.04
CA ARG A 2 -3.78 11.96 20.81
C ARG A 2 -2.27 12.15 20.62
N SER A 3 -1.46 11.51 21.47
CA SER A 3 0.01 11.51 21.38
C SER A 3 0.57 10.81 20.13
N GLU A 4 -0.12 9.79 19.62
CA GLU A 4 0.28 9.09 18.40
C GLU A 4 -0.02 9.90 17.16
N PHE A 5 -1.15 10.62 17.15
CA PHE A 5 -1.51 11.55 16.09
C PHE A 5 -0.57 12.76 16.06
N ASP A 6 -0.20 13.30 17.23
CA ASP A 6 0.77 14.39 17.35
C ASP A 6 2.15 13.96 16.84
N ALA A 7 2.62 12.76 17.23
CA ALA A 7 3.85 12.17 16.69
C ALA A 7 3.76 11.96 15.16
N LEU A 8 2.61 11.47 14.66
CA LEU A 8 2.38 11.27 13.24
C LEU A 8 2.50 12.57 12.43
N SER A 9 1.97 13.67 12.97
CA SER A 9 2.02 15.01 12.35
C SER A 9 3.42 15.62 12.35
N ALA A 10 4.19 15.41 13.43
CA ALA A 10 5.57 15.88 13.52
C ALA A 10 6.48 15.13 12.53
N ASP A 11 6.24 13.84 12.32
CA ASP A 11 6.97 13.05 11.33
C ASP A 11 6.72 13.53 9.89
N GLU A 12 5.46 13.87 9.56
CA GLU A 12 5.10 14.41 8.24
C GLU A 12 5.80 15.74 7.94
N ALA A 13 5.78 16.65 8.92
CA ALA A 13 6.52 17.90 8.84
C ALA A 13 8.04 17.68 8.70
N GLY A 14 8.59 16.65 9.36
CA GLY A 14 9.99 16.25 9.23
C GLY A 14 10.33 15.78 7.81
N VAL A 15 9.50 14.93 7.22
CA VAL A 15 9.68 14.44 5.84
C VAL A 15 9.56 15.58 4.82
N GLU A 16 8.65 16.53 5.04
CA GLU A 16 8.48 17.70 4.17
C GLU A 16 9.68 18.66 4.27
N LEU A 17 10.16 18.94 5.49
CA LEU A 17 11.36 19.73 5.72
C LEU A 17 12.58 19.14 5.00
N VAL A 18 12.76 17.81 5.10
CA VAL A 18 13.82 17.08 4.40
C VAL A 18 13.66 17.18 2.89
N SER A 19 12.42 17.12 2.39
CA SER A 19 12.13 17.31 0.97
C SER A 19 12.63 18.67 0.49
N LEU A 20 12.41 19.73 1.26
CA LEU A 20 12.73 21.11 0.89
C LEU A 20 14.18 21.50 1.10
N LEU A 21 14.80 21.07 2.22
CA LEU A 21 16.10 21.58 2.67
C LEU A 21 17.20 20.52 2.77
N GLY A 22 16.84 19.23 2.72
CA GLY A 22 17.80 18.15 2.83
C GLY A 22 18.73 18.08 1.61
N ASN A 23 20.01 17.77 1.83
CA ASN A 23 20.85 17.26 0.75
C ASN A 23 20.46 15.82 0.41
N GLU A 24 20.95 15.30 -0.71
CA GLU A 24 20.54 13.98 -1.24
C GLU A 24 20.80 12.84 -0.26
N SER A 25 22.03 12.74 0.29
CA SER A 25 22.40 11.67 1.25
C SER A 25 21.55 11.70 2.52
N PHE A 26 21.39 12.87 3.13
CA PHE A 26 20.56 13.03 4.32
C PHE A 26 19.08 12.74 4.04
N ALA A 27 18.57 13.19 2.88
CA ALA A 27 17.20 12.92 2.50
C ALA A 27 16.93 11.42 2.34
N CYS A 28 17.84 10.68 1.71
CA CYS A 28 17.72 9.25 1.55
C CYS A 28 17.73 8.50 2.88
N GLN A 29 18.62 8.87 3.80
CA GLN A 29 18.66 8.28 5.14
C GLN A 29 17.32 8.46 5.89
N ILE A 30 16.73 9.66 5.80
CA ILE A 30 15.46 9.93 6.47
C ILE A 30 14.30 9.19 5.79
N TYR A 31 14.23 9.20 4.46
CA TYR A 31 13.18 8.48 3.74
C TYR A 31 13.23 6.98 4.02
N GLU A 32 14.42 6.36 4.05
CA GLU A 32 14.59 4.95 4.37
C GLU A 32 14.15 4.64 5.81
N SER A 33 14.58 5.46 6.78
CA SER A 33 14.20 5.28 8.18
C SER A 33 12.68 5.40 8.40
N GLU A 34 12.07 6.44 7.81
CA GLU A 34 10.63 6.64 7.90
C GLU A 34 9.85 5.58 7.12
N PHE A 35 10.35 5.14 5.97
CA PHE A 35 9.76 4.05 5.20
C PHE A 35 9.68 2.79 6.06
N MET A 36 10.79 2.37 6.68
CA MET A 36 10.82 1.17 7.53
C MET A 36 9.88 1.27 8.73
N ARG A 37 9.82 2.45 9.37
CA ARG A 37 8.91 2.69 10.49
C ARG A 37 7.44 2.60 10.08
N VAL A 38 7.05 3.25 8.97
CA VAL A 38 5.67 3.22 8.47
C VAL A 38 5.34 1.83 7.94
N PHE A 39 6.29 1.13 7.33
CA PHE A 39 6.13 -0.25 6.86
C PHE A 39 5.80 -1.18 8.03
N GLN A 40 6.58 -1.11 9.12
CA GLN A 40 6.33 -1.91 10.32
C GLN A 40 4.93 -1.66 10.90
N LYS A 41 4.51 -0.39 10.99
CA LYS A 41 3.15 -0.05 11.41
C LYS A 41 2.10 -0.61 10.45
N THR A 42 2.35 -0.56 9.15
CA THR A 42 1.43 -1.13 8.15
C THR A 42 1.23 -2.63 8.37
N VAL A 43 2.31 -3.38 8.66
CA VAL A 43 2.24 -4.80 9.00
C VAL A 43 1.38 -5.01 10.25
N GLU A 44 1.62 -4.27 11.33
CA GLU A 44 0.86 -4.38 12.58
C GLU A 44 -0.64 -4.07 12.39
N TYR A 45 -0.98 -3.06 11.59
CA TYR A 45 -2.38 -2.76 11.27
C TYR A 45 -3.01 -3.86 10.41
N GLY A 46 -2.26 -4.46 9.50
CA GLY A 46 -2.71 -5.59 8.69
C GLY A 46 -3.04 -6.82 9.55
N GLU A 47 -2.17 -7.16 10.51
CA GLU A 47 -2.41 -8.26 11.45
C GLU A 47 -3.66 -8.02 12.31
N LYS A 48 -3.79 -6.81 12.88
CA LYS A 48 -4.97 -6.40 13.66
C LYS A 48 -6.24 -6.46 12.82
N LEU A 49 -6.17 -6.02 11.56
CA LEU A 49 -7.29 -6.04 10.64
C LEU A 49 -7.73 -7.48 10.35
N ALA A 50 -6.79 -8.38 10.03
CA ALA A 50 -7.08 -9.78 9.80
C ALA A 50 -7.73 -10.46 11.02
N GLU A 51 -7.22 -10.18 12.22
CA GLU A 51 -7.80 -10.67 13.47
C GLU A 51 -9.24 -10.15 13.66
N LEU A 52 -9.47 -8.86 13.46
CA LEU A 52 -10.77 -8.24 13.64
C LEU A 52 -11.79 -8.74 12.60
N GLU A 53 -11.38 -8.88 11.33
CA GLU A 53 -12.19 -9.46 10.26
C GLU A 53 -12.60 -10.90 10.58
N SER A 54 -11.70 -11.71 11.15
CA SER A 54 -12.01 -13.09 11.54
C SER A 54 -13.08 -13.18 12.64
N LYS A 55 -13.14 -12.16 13.52
CA LYS A 55 -14.06 -12.12 14.66
C LYS A 55 -15.41 -11.48 14.33
N LYS A 56 -15.42 -10.43 13.52
CA LYS A 56 -16.60 -9.58 13.30
C LYS A 56 -17.13 -9.62 11.86
N GLY A 57 -16.33 -10.11 10.92
CA GLY A 57 -16.65 -10.11 9.49
C GLY A 57 -16.17 -8.85 8.78
N LYS A 58 -15.90 -8.97 7.48
CA LYS A 58 -15.24 -7.93 6.65
C LYS A 58 -16.04 -6.63 6.47
N MET A 59 -17.34 -6.65 6.76
CA MET A 59 -18.28 -5.54 6.59
C MET A 59 -18.71 -4.90 7.92
N ASP A 60 -18.16 -5.36 9.05
CA ASP A 60 -18.43 -4.76 10.36
C ASP A 60 -17.94 -3.30 10.40
N SER A 61 -18.64 -2.42 11.12
CA SER A 61 -18.30 -0.99 11.13
C SER A 61 -16.93 -0.70 11.75
N GLU A 62 -16.49 -1.47 12.74
CA GLU A 62 -15.16 -1.29 13.32
C GLU A 62 -14.05 -1.79 12.37
N VAL A 63 -14.33 -2.85 11.61
CA VAL A 63 -13.44 -3.32 10.54
C VAL A 63 -13.30 -2.26 9.46
N LEU A 64 -14.41 -1.68 9.01
CA LEU A 64 -14.41 -0.62 7.99
C LEU A 64 -13.67 0.63 8.47
N GLU A 65 -13.77 0.98 9.75
CA GLU A 65 -13.00 2.09 10.32
C GLU A 65 -11.50 1.77 10.35
N LEU A 66 -11.10 0.59 10.83
CA LEU A 66 -9.70 0.17 10.85
C LEU A 66 -9.09 0.09 9.44
N LYS A 67 -9.89 -0.26 8.42
CA LYS A 67 -9.45 -0.21 7.01
C LYS A 67 -9.13 1.20 6.53
N LYS A 68 -9.76 2.25 7.07
CA LYS A 68 -9.40 3.64 6.74
C LYS A 68 -8.00 3.98 7.24
N ASP A 69 -7.70 3.62 8.49
CA ASP A 69 -6.38 3.81 9.07
C ASP A 69 -5.31 2.99 8.35
N TYR A 70 -5.62 1.72 8.05
CA TYR A 70 -4.75 0.84 7.28
C TYR A 70 -4.48 1.41 5.87
N SER A 71 -5.49 1.92 5.18
CA SER A 71 -5.33 2.60 3.88
C SER A 71 -4.44 3.84 3.99
N SER A 72 -4.54 4.60 5.08
CA SER A 72 -3.69 5.75 5.33
C SER A 72 -2.22 5.38 5.49
N MET A 73 -1.93 4.34 6.28
CA MET A 73 -0.58 3.85 6.47
C MET A 73 0.03 3.33 5.16
N GLN A 74 -0.75 2.59 4.38
CA GLN A 74 -0.30 2.09 3.07
C GLN A 74 -0.01 3.22 2.08
N LEU A 75 -0.87 4.24 1.98
CA LEU A 75 -0.60 5.40 1.13
C LEU A 75 0.69 6.11 1.57
N ARG A 76 0.88 6.35 2.87
CA ARG A 76 2.09 7.00 3.36
C ARG A 76 3.35 6.20 3.03
N ASN A 77 3.30 4.88 3.21
CA ASN A 77 4.42 4.02 2.87
C ASN A 77 4.73 4.04 1.36
N TYR A 78 3.70 3.99 0.51
CA TYR A 78 3.83 4.14 -0.94
C TYR A 78 4.46 5.49 -1.34
N LEU A 79 4.02 6.59 -0.73
CA LEU A 79 4.58 7.92 -1.03
C LEU A 79 6.06 8.04 -0.62
N LEU A 80 6.46 7.43 0.50
CA LEU A 80 7.87 7.36 0.90
C LEU A 80 8.69 6.53 -0.08
N GLN A 81 8.15 5.39 -0.53
CA GLN A 81 8.76 4.57 -1.57
C GLN A 81 8.98 5.35 -2.86
N GLN A 82 7.97 6.08 -3.34
CA GLN A 82 8.09 6.93 -4.53
C GLN A 82 9.14 8.03 -4.37
N LYS A 83 9.26 8.64 -3.18
CA LYS A 83 10.30 9.63 -2.87
C LYS A 83 11.70 9.02 -2.93
N MET A 84 11.87 7.79 -2.43
CA MET A 84 13.14 7.09 -2.51
C MET A 84 13.51 6.72 -3.94
N ASP A 85 12.58 6.22 -4.74
CA ASP A 85 12.84 5.92 -6.15
C ASP A 85 13.23 7.18 -6.94
N ALA A 86 12.52 8.29 -6.71
CA ALA A 86 12.76 9.55 -7.42
C ALA A 86 14.05 10.26 -7.01
N ARG A 87 14.43 10.20 -5.72
CA ARG A 87 15.53 11.00 -5.17
C ARG A 87 16.79 10.21 -4.85
N CYS A 88 16.67 8.91 -4.57
CA CYS A 88 17.77 8.07 -4.12
C CYS A 88 18.19 7.05 -5.17
N GLY A 89 17.51 7.02 -6.32
CA GLY A 89 17.80 6.08 -7.42
C GLY A 89 17.45 4.63 -7.08
N TYR A 90 16.64 4.40 -6.05
CA TYR A 90 16.14 3.08 -5.74
C TYR A 90 15.16 2.61 -6.83
N ARG A 91 15.09 1.29 -7.02
CA ARG A 91 14.16 0.67 -7.96
C ARG A 91 13.52 -0.52 -7.30
N HIS A 92 12.28 -0.35 -6.88
CA HIS A 92 11.50 -1.40 -6.27
C HIS A 92 10.32 -1.77 -7.16
N ASN A 93 9.98 -3.06 -7.17
CA ASN A 93 8.73 -3.48 -7.75
C ASN A 93 7.60 -3.07 -6.81
N VAL A 94 6.58 -2.41 -7.37
CA VAL A 94 5.42 -1.94 -6.61
C VAL A 94 4.15 -2.50 -7.24
N ILE A 95 3.28 -3.02 -6.39
CA ILE A 95 1.93 -3.42 -6.75
C ILE A 95 0.93 -2.65 -5.89
N ILE A 96 0.04 -1.88 -6.51
CA ILE A 96 -1.15 -1.34 -5.86
C ILE A 96 -2.33 -2.20 -6.28
N TYR A 97 -2.90 -2.94 -5.34
CA TYR A 97 -4.02 -3.84 -5.55
C TYR A 97 -5.32 -3.20 -5.06
N PHE A 98 -6.24 -2.93 -5.99
CA PHE A 98 -7.61 -2.49 -5.69
C PHE A 98 -8.55 -3.70 -5.69
N TYR A 99 -9.25 -3.91 -4.58
CA TYR A 99 -10.10 -5.07 -4.37
C TYR A 99 -11.46 -4.69 -3.78
N SER A 100 -12.41 -5.62 -3.84
CA SER A 100 -13.74 -5.47 -3.24
C SER A 100 -14.08 -6.72 -2.43
N ASN A 101 -14.72 -6.51 -1.28
CA ASN A 101 -15.22 -7.61 -0.44
C ASN A 101 -16.67 -8.00 -0.74
N GLU A 102 -17.38 -7.28 -1.61
CA GLU A 102 -18.80 -7.54 -1.90
C GLU A 102 -19.03 -8.86 -2.67
N ASN A 103 -18.04 -9.33 -3.44
CA ASN A 103 -18.12 -10.58 -4.23
C ASN A 103 -16.88 -11.48 -4.03
N TYR A 104 -16.26 -11.42 -2.85
CA TYR A 104 -15.04 -12.17 -2.57
C TYR A 104 -15.29 -13.69 -2.55
N THR A 105 -14.53 -14.44 -3.35
CA THR A 105 -14.32 -15.88 -3.14
C THR A 105 -12.84 -16.17 -2.89
N PRO A 106 -12.49 -17.18 -2.06
CA PRO A 106 -11.10 -17.56 -1.82
C PRO A 106 -10.32 -17.91 -3.11
N GLU A 107 -11.02 -18.38 -4.13
CA GLU A 107 -10.46 -18.75 -5.44
C GLU A 107 -10.03 -17.52 -6.25
N THR A 108 -10.64 -16.36 -5.98
CA THR A 108 -10.34 -15.06 -6.60
C THR A 108 -9.47 -14.17 -5.70
N ASP A 109 -8.89 -14.72 -4.63
CA ASP A 109 -8.04 -13.93 -3.74
C ASP A 109 -6.68 -13.66 -4.39
N GLU A 110 -6.63 -12.57 -5.13
CA GLU A 110 -5.42 -12.00 -5.73
C GLU A 110 -4.31 -11.78 -4.69
N GLY A 111 -4.66 -11.50 -3.44
CA GLY A 111 -3.72 -11.30 -2.35
C GLY A 111 -2.84 -12.54 -2.14
N LEU A 112 -3.41 -13.74 -2.31
CA LEU A 112 -2.66 -14.99 -2.25
C LEU A 112 -1.69 -15.16 -3.44
N GLN A 113 -2.05 -14.69 -4.63
CA GLN A 113 -1.17 -14.75 -5.80
C GLN A 113 -0.01 -13.77 -5.66
N ILE A 114 -0.30 -12.55 -5.20
CA ILE A 114 0.70 -11.52 -4.90
C ILE A 114 1.70 -12.03 -3.85
N GLY A 115 1.21 -12.64 -2.77
CA GLY A 115 2.08 -13.19 -1.72
C GLY A 115 3.04 -14.30 -2.20
N LYS A 116 2.71 -15.01 -3.28
CA LYS A 116 3.61 -16.02 -3.88
C LYS A 116 4.79 -15.37 -4.61
N VAL A 117 4.58 -14.22 -5.25
CA VAL A 117 5.62 -13.55 -6.04
C VAL A 117 6.42 -12.52 -5.23
N ASP A 118 5.85 -12.00 -4.15
CA ASP A 118 6.53 -11.02 -3.28
C ASP A 118 7.90 -11.51 -2.80
N LYS A 119 7.96 -12.74 -2.27
CA LYS A 119 9.21 -13.36 -1.79
C LYS A 119 10.27 -13.54 -2.89
N GLU A 120 9.86 -13.64 -4.15
CA GLU A 120 10.75 -13.89 -5.29
C GLU A 120 11.31 -12.57 -5.88
N PHE A 121 10.51 -11.50 -5.85
CA PHE A 121 10.82 -10.24 -6.54
C PHE A 121 11.05 -9.04 -5.62
N GLY A 122 10.83 -9.19 -4.30
CA GLY A 122 10.95 -8.10 -3.32
C GLY A 122 9.96 -6.98 -3.62
N VAL A 123 8.66 -7.28 -3.58
CA VAL A 123 7.62 -6.40 -4.09
C VAL A 123 6.98 -5.63 -2.94
N TYR A 124 6.96 -4.31 -3.01
CA TYR A 124 6.12 -3.53 -2.10
C TYR A 124 4.68 -3.57 -2.57
N THR A 125 3.79 -4.11 -1.74
CA THR A 125 2.39 -4.33 -2.09
C THR A 125 1.47 -3.47 -1.23
N TYR A 126 0.52 -2.80 -1.88
CA TYR A 126 -0.41 -1.88 -1.25
C TYR A 126 -1.85 -2.25 -1.62
N HIS A 127 -2.68 -2.57 -0.63
CA HIS A 127 -3.99 -3.19 -0.81
C HIS A 127 -5.11 -2.22 -0.41
N PHE A 128 -5.94 -1.78 -1.36
CA PHE A 128 -7.02 -0.83 -1.13
C PHE A 128 -8.40 -1.43 -1.41
N ASP A 129 -9.22 -1.54 -0.36
CA ASP A 129 -10.62 -1.95 -0.45
C ASP A 129 -11.46 -0.79 -1.03
N ILE A 130 -12.00 -0.98 -2.24
CA ILE A 130 -12.74 0.07 -2.95
C ILE A 130 -14.10 0.41 -2.31
N ASN A 131 -14.57 -0.44 -1.39
CA ASN A 131 -15.83 -0.25 -0.66
C ASN A 131 -15.64 0.60 0.61
N VAL A 132 -14.39 0.88 1.00
CA VAL A 132 -14.10 1.76 2.16
C VAL A 132 -14.32 3.22 1.78
N ASP A 133 -15.23 3.88 2.49
CA ASP A 133 -15.48 5.31 2.33
C ASP A 133 -14.38 6.16 2.98
N SER A 134 -13.25 6.29 2.28
CA SER A 134 -12.09 7.07 2.69
C SER A 134 -11.68 8.07 1.61
N PRO A 135 -11.34 9.33 1.95
CA PRO A 135 -10.76 10.28 1.00
C PRO A 135 -9.55 9.71 0.25
N ILE A 136 -8.75 8.87 0.90
CA ILE A 136 -7.56 8.23 0.33
C ILE A 136 -7.96 7.25 -0.78
N VAL A 137 -8.87 6.33 -0.48
CA VAL A 137 -9.36 5.34 -1.45
C VAL A 137 -10.03 6.05 -2.62
N ARG A 138 -10.86 7.07 -2.36
CA ARG A 138 -11.50 7.86 -3.43
C ARG A 138 -10.46 8.58 -4.31
N GLY A 139 -9.45 9.19 -3.69
CA GLY A 139 -8.37 9.88 -4.40
C GLY A 139 -7.56 8.93 -5.30
N LEU A 140 -7.18 7.77 -4.77
CA LEU A 140 -6.44 6.75 -5.53
C LEU A 140 -7.28 6.16 -6.67
N LYS A 141 -8.57 5.87 -6.45
CA LYS A 141 -9.48 5.42 -7.51
C LYS A 141 -9.59 6.44 -8.64
N ALA A 142 -9.67 7.72 -8.31
CA ALA A 142 -9.71 8.80 -9.30
C ALA A 142 -8.38 8.93 -10.05
N ALA A 143 -7.25 8.93 -9.34
CA ALA A 143 -5.91 9.07 -9.92
C ALA A 143 -5.58 7.95 -10.92
N TYR A 144 -5.95 6.70 -10.60
CA TYR A 144 -5.69 5.54 -11.46
C TYR A 144 -6.88 5.14 -12.34
N ASN A 145 -7.97 5.91 -12.33
CA ASN A 145 -9.20 5.62 -13.09
C ASN A 145 -9.69 4.17 -12.88
N ILE A 146 -9.88 3.79 -11.62
CA ILE A 146 -10.32 2.46 -11.19
C ILE A 146 -11.84 2.35 -11.32
N LYS A 147 -12.29 1.45 -12.20
CA LYS A 147 -13.71 1.23 -12.52
C LYS A 147 -14.22 -0.16 -12.13
N THR A 148 -13.32 -1.13 -12.06
CA THR A 148 -13.61 -2.54 -11.81
C THR A 148 -12.65 -3.08 -10.75
N THR A 149 -12.99 -4.21 -10.15
CA THR A 149 -12.10 -4.97 -9.27
C THR A 149 -12.16 -6.46 -9.61
N PRO A 150 -11.06 -7.22 -9.46
CA PRO A 150 -9.74 -6.76 -9.04
C PRO A 150 -9.07 -5.87 -10.10
N THR A 151 -8.23 -4.94 -9.66
CA THR A 151 -7.37 -4.13 -10.55
C THR A 151 -6.04 -3.88 -9.88
N LEU A 152 -4.95 -4.16 -10.60
CA LEU A 152 -3.60 -3.96 -10.11
C LEU A 152 -2.94 -2.83 -10.88
N ILE A 153 -2.20 -1.99 -10.18
CA ILE A 153 -1.22 -1.08 -10.76
C ILE A 153 0.16 -1.66 -10.46
N ILE A 154 0.83 -2.19 -11.47
CA ILE A 154 2.14 -2.84 -11.34
C ILE A 154 3.16 -1.91 -11.99
N ASN A 155 4.07 -1.35 -11.18
CA ASN A 155 5.08 -0.37 -11.63
C ASN A 155 4.50 0.78 -12.49
N GLY A 156 3.29 1.25 -12.14
CA GLY A 156 2.59 2.33 -12.82
C GLY A 156 1.68 1.89 -13.98
N GLU A 157 1.74 0.64 -14.42
CA GLU A 157 0.87 0.11 -15.47
C GLU A 157 -0.39 -0.55 -14.89
N LYS A 158 -1.55 -0.31 -15.51
CA LYS A 158 -2.84 -0.81 -15.03
C LYS A 158 -3.21 -2.16 -15.66
N TYR A 159 -3.61 -3.11 -14.82
CA TYR A 159 -4.08 -4.44 -15.18
C TYR A 159 -5.44 -4.69 -14.54
N GLU A 160 -6.46 -4.97 -15.35
CA GLU A 160 -7.83 -5.21 -14.89
C GLU A 160 -8.14 -6.72 -14.94
N GLY A 161 -8.85 -7.23 -13.93
CA GLY A 161 -9.16 -8.65 -13.81
C GLY A 161 -8.14 -9.41 -12.96
N PHE A 162 -8.44 -10.69 -12.71
CA PHE A 162 -7.61 -11.58 -11.90
C PHE A 162 -6.34 -11.98 -12.67
N LEU A 163 -5.20 -11.99 -11.98
CA LEU A 163 -3.89 -12.43 -12.48
C LEU A 163 -3.37 -13.60 -11.64
N THR A 164 -2.98 -14.66 -12.33
CA THR A 164 -2.29 -15.79 -11.70
C THR A 164 -0.88 -15.38 -11.25
N ALA A 165 -0.31 -16.14 -10.31
CA ALA A 165 1.08 -15.95 -9.91
C ALA A 165 2.05 -16.01 -11.10
N ASP A 166 1.81 -16.87 -12.09
CA ASP A 166 2.68 -16.98 -13.27
C ASP A 166 2.58 -15.75 -14.18
N GLU A 167 1.39 -15.17 -14.35
CA GLU A 167 1.22 -13.90 -15.06
C GLU A 167 1.93 -12.76 -14.32
N LEU A 168 1.79 -12.68 -13.00
CA LEU A 168 2.50 -11.70 -12.17
C LEU A 168 4.03 -11.84 -12.32
N ARG A 169 4.57 -13.06 -12.30
CA ARG A 169 6.01 -13.31 -12.54
C ARG A 169 6.44 -12.83 -13.92
N ALA A 170 5.64 -13.10 -14.94
CA ALA A 170 5.95 -12.70 -16.31
C ALA A 170 5.95 -11.17 -16.46
N ILE A 171 5.06 -10.45 -15.76
CA ILE A 171 5.02 -8.99 -15.75
C ILE A 171 6.23 -8.43 -14.99
N LEU A 172 6.48 -8.90 -13.76
CA LEU A 172 7.56 -8.40 -12.89
C LEU A 172 8.95 -8.66 -13.47
N SER A 173 9.13 -9.74 -14.22
CA SER A 173 10.42 -10.07 -14.86
C SER A 173 10.80 -9.15 -16.02
N ARG A 174 9.84 -8.41 -16.61
CA ARG A 174 10.10 -7.46 -17.70
C ARG A 174 10.72 -6.14 -17.21
N ASN A 175 10.59 -5.87 -15.92
CA ASN A 175 11.04 -4.64 -15.28
C ASN A 175 12.39 -4.78 -14.55
N LYS A 176 13.11 -5.90 -14.79
CA LYS A 176 14.49 -6.10 -14.33
C LYS A 176 15.51 -5.41 -15.25
#